data_AF-A0AAW2TV10-F1
#
_entry.id   AF-A0AAW2TV10-F1
#
_cell.length_a   1.000
_cell.length_b   1.000
_cell.length_c   1.000
_cell.angle_alpha   90.00
_cell.angle_beta   90.00
_cell.angle_gamma   90.00
#
_symmetry.space_group_name_H-M   'P 1'
#
loop_
_entity.id
_entity.type
_entity.pdbx_description
1 polymer ?
#
loop_
_entity_poly.entity_id
_entity_poly.type
_entity_poly.pdbx_seq_one_letter_code
_entity_poly.pdbx_strand_id
1 'polypeptide(L)'
;MRSDGAGESAKAQLFCAQCCGLAIFVVGTREACYGECEGPLLYKIQWEISTMTQGNLNVTTYYTSMKQLWDELVCFMPPAMCTCGSNKTKLEQMEASQLIQFLIGQNESFDNIRNQILVLDPLPHVNIAYSMVLRVKRQRQVNLEFAVQLRTLQ
;
A
#
# COMPACT_ATOMS: atom_id res chain seq x y z
N MET A 1 38.15 27.30 -31.66
CA MET A 1 36.86 27.90 -31.27
C MET A 1 35.91 26.72 -31.05
N ARG A 2 35.83 26.14 -29.84
CA ARG A 2 34.85 26.46 -28.77
C ARG A 2 33.46 26.71 -29.36
N SER A 3 32.55 25.74 -29.23
CA SER A 3 31.47 25.72 -28.20
C SER A 3 30.20 26.40 -28.79
N ASP A 4 28.97 25.89 -28.73
CA ASP A 4 28.30 25.08 -27.72
C ASP A 4 27.06 24.36 -28.29
N GLY A 5 26.74 23.21 -27.68
CA GLY A 5 25.40 22.66 -27.63
C GLY A 5 24.62 23.15 -26.41
N ALA A 6 23.37 22.72 -26.30
CA ALA A 6 22.40 23.00 -25.24
C ALA A 6 21.61 24.31 -25.40
N GLY A 7 20.48 24.20 -26.10
CA GLY A 7 19.42 25.20 -26.16
C GLY A 7 18.10 24.61 -25.66
N GLU A 8 17.94 24.64 -24.34
CA GLU A 8 16.70 25.06 -23.68
C GLU A 8 15.48 24.11 -23.68
N SER A 9 15.69 22.97 -23.02
CA SER A 9 14.66 22.17 -22.31
C SER A 9 14.05 22.90 -21.10
N ALA A 10 13.74 24.20 -21.21
CA ALA A 10 13.38 25.06 -20.07
C ALA A 10 11.95 25.63 -20.12
N LYS A 11 11.00 24.93 -20.77
CA LYS A 11 9.57 25.31 -20.73
C LYS A 11 8.66 24.36 -19.95
N ALA A 12 9.21 23.31 -19.34
CA ALA A 12 8.44 22.42 -18.47
C ALA A 12 8.37 22.89 -17.00
N GLN A 13 9.01 24.02 -16.66
CA GLN A 13 9.22 24.46 -15.28
C GLN A 13 8.19 25.47 -14.73
N LEU A 14 7.08 25.73 -15.43
CA LEU A 14 6.13 26.76 -15.01
C LEU A 14 4.74 26.17 -14.72
N PHE A 15 4.56 25.62 -13.50
CA PHE A 15 3.44 25.88 -12.56
C PHE A 15 3.23 24.72 -11.56
N CYS A 16 4.19 24.53 -10.65
CA CYS A 16 4.01 23.76 -9.41
C CYS A 16 3.45 24.69 -8.31
N ALA A 17 2.19 25.11 -8.41
CA ALA A 17 1.63 26.16 -7.56
C ALA A 17 0.45 25.75 -6.65
N GLN A 18 0.20 24.45 -6.39
CA GLN A 18 -0.89 24.07 -5.48
C GLN A 18 -0.60 22.76 -4.71
N CYS A 19 0.44 22.75 -3.88
CA CYS A 19 0.85 21.56 -3.12
C CYS A 19 0.00 21.20 -1.88
N CYS A 20 -1.05 21.93 -1.50
CA CYS A 20 -1.94 21.52 -0.41
C CYS A 20 -3.29 22.26 -0.51
N GLY A 21 -4.33 21.58 -0.97
CA GLY A 21 -5.70 22.11 -0.98
C GLY A 21 -6.70 20.96 -1.10
N LEU A 22 -7.43 20.71 -0.02
CA LEU A 22 -8.33 19.59 0.20
C LEU A 22 -9.30 19.26 -0.97
N ALA A 23 -9.51 17.95 -1.14
CA ALA A 23 -10.75 17.25 -1.48
C ALA A 23 -11.19 17.05 -2.96
N ILE A 24 -11.68 15.82 -3.18
CA ILE A 24 -12.65 15.32 -4.16
C ILE A 24 -12.10 14.58 -5.42
N PHE A 25 -12.26 13.25 -5.36
CA PHE A 25 -12.78 12.35 -6.40
C PHE A 25 -12.48 12.71 -7.88
N VAL A 26 -11.40 12.17 -8.45
CA VAL A 26 -11.27 12.04 -9.91
C VAL A 26 -10.78 10.63 -10.25
N VAL A 27 -11.70 9.84 -10.79
CA VAL A 27 -11.41 8.65 -11.59
C VAL A 27 -10.70 9.11 -12.86
N GLY A 28 -9.48 8.63 -13.13
CA GLY A 28 -9.01 8.47 -14.52
C GLY A 28 -7.73 9.15 -14.99
N THR A 29 -7.09 10.05 -14.26
CA THR A 29 -5.83 10.68 -14.73
C THR A 29 -4.80 10.81 -13.61
N ARG A 30 -3.79 9.93 -13.61
CA ARG A 30 -2.57 10.07 -12.81
C ARG A 30 -1.73 11.21 -13.41
N GLU A 31 -1.92 12.43 -12.92
CA GLU A 31 -0.98 13.52 -13.18
C GLU A 31 0.28 13.27 -12.35
N ALA A 32 1.43 13.32 -13.01
CA ALA A 32 2.70 12.95 -12.44
C ALA A 32 3.16 13.99 -11.42
N CYS A 33 3.17 13.63 -10.14
CA CYS A 33 3.82 14.41 -9.10
C CYS A 33 5.33 14.16 -9.22
N TYR A 34 6.06 15.03 -9.93
CA TYR A 34 7.52 15.08 -9.86
C TYR A 34 7.91 16.47 -9.34
N GLY A 35 8.08 16.57 -8.03
CA GLY A 35 8.47 17.82 -7.37
C GLY A 35 9.80 17.66 -6.64
N GLU A 36 10.83 18.42 -7.04
CA GLU A 36 12.20 18.47 -6.49
C GLU A 36 12.26 18.67 -4.97
N CYS A 37 11.98 17.61 -4.21
CA CYS A 37 12.35 17.28 -2.82
C CYS A 37 11.93 15.82 -2.51
N GLU A 38 11.89 14.95 -3.54
CA GLU A 38 11.28 13.62 -3.42
C GLU A 38 12.08 12.64 -2.56
N GLY A 39 13.40 12.81 -2.47
CA GLY A 39 14.27 11.87 -1.75
C GLY A 39 13.89 11.69 -0.28
N PRO A 40 13.84 12.77 0.53
CA PRO A 40 13.47 12.68 1.95
C PRO A 40 12.05 12.16 2.19
N LEU A 41 11.08 12.53 1.35
CA LEU A 41 9.69 12.08 1.49
C LEU A 41 9.53 10.62 1.08
N LEU A 42 10.14 10.20 -0.03
CA LEU A 42 10.21 8.80 -0.45
C LEU A 42 10.90 7.95 0.63
N TYR A 43 12.01 8.44 1.19
CA TYR A 43 12.69 7.79 2.31
C TYR A 43 11.76 7.63 3.51
N LYS A 44 11.04 8.70 3.89
CA LYS A 44 10.07 8.66 4.98
C LYS A 44 8.98 7.62 4.73
N ILE A 45 8.32 7.65 3.57
CA ILE A 45 7.23 6.71 3.23
C ILE A 45 7.75 5.27 3.25
N GLN A 46 8.90 5.01 2.64
CA GLN A 46 9.52 3.67 2.64
C GLN A 46 9.86 3.22 4.06
N TRP A 47 10.39 4.12 4.89
CA TRP A 47 10.68 3.84 6.29
C TRP A 47 9.41 3.51 7.08
N GLU A 48 8.34 4.30 6.93
CA GLU A 48 7.06 4.06 7.57
C GLU A 48 6.46 2.73 7.13
N ILE A 49 6.47 2.41 5.83
CA ILE A 49 6.03 1.10 5.30
C ILE A 49 6.84 -0.04 5.93
N SER A 50 8.17 0.10 6.01
CA SER A 50 9.06 -0.97 6.50
C SER A 50 8.95 -1.24 7.99
N THR A 51 8.57 -0.22 8.77
CA THR A 51 8.49 -0.27 10.24
C THR A 51 7.06 -0.46 10.74
N MET A 52 6.05 -0.28 9.88
CA MET A 52 4.66 -0.37 10.26
C MET A 52 4.24 -1.82 10.56
N THR A 53 3.81 -2.01 11.80
CA THR A 53 3.24 -3.25 12.31
C THR A 53 1.85 -2.98 12.87
N GLN A 54 1.02 -4.01 12.95
CA GLN A 54 -0.33 -3.90 13.48
C GLN A 54 -0.31 -3.46 14.95
N GLY A 55 0.54 -4.06 15.78
CA GLY A 55 0.66 -3.74 17.20
C GLY A 55 -0.70 -3.75 17.91
N ASN A 56 -1.08 -2.63 18.51
CA ASN A 56 -2.36 -2.46 19.20
C ASN A 56 -3.51 -2.01 18.28
N LEU A 57 -3.24 -1.75 17.00
CA LEU A 57 -4.26 -1.36 16.04
C LEU A 57 -5.17 -2.55 15.72
N ASN A 58 -6.44 -2.26 15.48
CA ASN A 58 -7.31 -3.26 14.88
C ASN A 58 -6.93 -3.47 13.40
N VAL A 59 -7.25 -4.66 12.86
CA VAL A 59 -6.91 -5.06 11.48
C VAL A 59 -7.35 -4.05 10.42
N THR A 60 -8.51 -3.42 10.59
CA THR A 60 -9.05 -2.45 9.63
C THR A 60 -8.24 -1.16 9.65
N THR A 61 -7.94 -0.62 10.83
CA THR A 61 -7.11 0.59 10.96
C THR A 61 -5.71 0.34 10.40
N TYR A 62 -5.09 -0.80 10.73
CA TYR A 62 -3.78 -1.17 10.21
C TYR A 62 -3.77 -1.24 8.68
N TYR A 63 -4.72 -1.95 8.07
CA TYR A 63 -4.82 -2.06 6.61
C TYR A 63 -5.04 -0.70 5.93
N THR A 64 -5.92 0.15 6.49
CA THR A 64 -6.17 1.48 5.92
C THR A 64 -4.93 2.36 5.96
N SER A 65 -4.14 2.32 7.04
CA SER A 65 -2.88 3.05 7.14
C SER A 65 -1.83 2.52 6.14
N MET A 66 -1.70 1.20 5.97
CA MET A 66 -0.82 0.62 4.94
C MET A 66 -1.23 1.10 3.55
N LYS A 67 -2.53 1.10 3.27
CA LYS A 67 -3.09 1.53 1.99
C LYS A 67 -2.77 3.00 1.69
N GLN A 68 -2.89 3.88 2.67
CA GLN A 68 -2.52 5.30 2.52
C GLN A 68 -1.06 5.45 2.12
N LEU A 69 -0.13 4.77 2.80
CA LEU A 69 1.29 4.82 2.45
C LEU A 69 1.58 4.26 1.06
N TRP A 70 0.91 3.18 0.64
CA TRP A 70 1.06 2.66 -0.71
C TRP A 70 0.51 3.60 -1.78
N ASP A 71 -0.63 4.24 -1.52
CA ASP A 71 -1.24 5.22 -2.42
C ASP A 71 -0.33 6.45 -2.55
N GLU A 72 0.31 6.89 -1.45
CA GLU A 72 1.33 7.94 -1.46
C GLU A 72 2.60 7.51 -2.22
N LEU A 73 3.09 6.28 -2.00
CA LEU A 73 4.27 5.75 -2.69
C LEU A 73 4.07 5.67 -4.21
N VAL A 74 2.85 5.35 -4.63
CA VAL A 74 2.44 5.31 -6.03
C VAL A 74 2.63 6.65 -6.74
N CYS A 75 2.51 7.79 -6.04
CA CYS A 75 2.71 9.11 -6.62
C CYS A 75 4.16 9.34 -7.10
N PHE A 76 5.13 8.66 -6.49
CA PHE A 76 6.56 8.72 -6.84
C PHE A 76 6.94 7.77 -7.98
N MET A 77 6.00 6.94 -8.45
CA MET A 77 6.27 6.02 -9.54
C MET A 77 5.92 6.65 -10.87
N PRO A 78 6.76 6.48 -11.91
CA PRO A 78 6.41 6.92 -13.25
C PRO A 78 5.12 6.22 -13.68
N PRO A 79 4.19 6.94 -14.34
CA PRO A 79 2.98 6.33 -14.88
C PRO A 79 3.39 5.15 -15.77
N ALA A 80 2.63 4.05 -15.70
CA ALA A 80 2.85 2.89 -16.56
C ALA A 80 2.49 3.26 -18.00
N MET A 81 3.39 3.96 -18.68
CA MET A 81 3.19 4.56 -20.00
C MET A 81 3.31 3.55 -21.16
N CYS A 82 3.36 2.25 -20.85
CA CYS A 82 3.42 1.18 -21.83
C CYS A 82 2.76 -0.10 -21.28
N THR A 83 1.95 -0.78 -22.08
CA THR A 83 1.37 -2.12 -21.79
C THR A 83 2.29 -3.27 -22.19
N CYS A 84 3.52 -2.96 -22.59
CA CYS A 84 4.57 -3.95 -22.83
C CYS A 84 4.87 -4.77 -21.57
N GLY A 85 5.29 -6.03 -21.77
CA GLY A 85 5.45 -7.03 -20.70
C GLY A 85 6.20 -6.53 -19.46
N SER A 86 7.21 -5.67 -19.63
CA SER A 86 8.02 -5.11 -18.53
C SER A 86 7.21 -4.31 -17.50
N ASN A 87 6.17 -3.58 -17.91
CA ASN A 87 5.33 -2.82 -16.98
C ASN A 87 4.29 -3.69 -16.27
N LYS A 88 3.81 -4.77 -16.93
CA LYS A 88 2.94 -5.76 -16.28
C LYS A 88 3.66 -6.42 -15.11
N THR A 89 4.92 -6.81 -15.31
CA THR A 89 5.75 -7.40 -14.25
C THR A 89 5.98 -6.45 -13.09
N LYS A 90 6.15 -5.13 -13.33
CA LYS A 90 6.34 -4.15 -12.27
C LYS A 90 5.08 -3.97 -11.39
N LEU A 91 3.89 -4.00 -11.99
CA LEU A 91 2.63 -3.93 -11.25
C LEU A 91 2.44 -5.19 -10.40
N GLU A 92 2.65 -6.37 -10.98
CA GLU A 92 2.56 -7.66 -10.28
C GLU A 92 3.54 -7.72 -9.09
N GLN A 93 4.78 -7.25 -9.27
CA GLN A 93 5.77 -7.14 -8.20
C GLN A 93 5.33 -6.19 -7.09
N MET A 94 4.69 -5.08 -7.44
CA MET A 94 4.20 -4.13 -6.45
C MET A 94 3.04 -4.74 -5.65
N GLU A 95 2.09 -5.39 -6.30
CA GLU A 95 0.96 -6.04 -5.63
C GLU A 95 1.44 -7.19 -4.70
N ALA A 96 2.42 -7.97 -5.15
CA ALA A 96 3.07 -8.97 -4.32
C ALA A 96 3.80 -8.33 -3.12
N SER A 97 4.50 -7.22 -3.32
CA SER A 97 5.18 -6.50 -2.24
C SER A 97 4.19 -5.99 -1.19
N GLN A 98 3.05 -5.42 -1.61
CA GLN A 98 1.98 -4.98 -0.71
C GLN A 98 1.41 -6.14 0.11
N LEU A 99 1.16 -7.28 -0.53
CA LEU A 99 0.71 -8.50 0.16
C LEU A 99 1.70 -8.90 1.26
N ILE A 100 2.98 -9.05 0.91
CA ILE A 100 4.00 -9.52 1.85
C ILE A 100 4.18 -8.53 3.00
N GLN A 101 4.23 -7.23 2.72
CA GLN A 101 4.33 -6.18 3.76
C GLN A 101 3.14 -6.24 4.73
N PHE A 102 1.91 -6.41 4.22
CA PHE A 102 0.73 -6.60 5.07
C PHE A 102 0.84 -7.84 5.95
N LEU A 103 1.28 -8.97 5.40
CA LEU A 103 1.38 -10.23 6.15
C LEU A 103 2.48 -10.22 7.21
N ILE A 104 3.63 -9.58 6.93
CA ILE A 104 4.74 -9.45 7.89
C ILE A 104 4.32 -8.60 9.08
N GLY A 105 3.68 -7.45 8.86
CA GLY A 105 3.32 -6.54 9.95
C GLY A 105 2.12 -7.00 10.78
N GLN A 106 1.41 -8.07 10.41
CA GLN A 106 0.30 -8.59 11.21
C GLN A 106 0.72 -9.26 12.51
N ASN A 107 -0.15 -9.15 13.53
CA ASN A 107 0.07 -9.76 14.84
C ASN A 107 0.14 -11.30 14.75
N GLU A 108 0.94 -11.92 15.62
CA GLU A 108 1.13 -13.38 15.71
C GLU A 108 -0.18 -14.15 15.87
N SER A 109 -1.20 -13.53 16.47
CA SER A 109 -2.52 -14.14 16.55
C SER A 109 -3.08 -14.54 15.18
N PHE A 110 -2.65 -13.92 14.07
CA PHE A 110 -3.09 -14.24 12.72
C PHE A 110 -2.13 -15.18 11.97
N ASP A 111 -1.19 -15.83 12.64
CA ASP A 111 -0.20 -16.69 12.00
C ASP A 111 -0.82 -17.82 11.15
N ASN A 112 -1.84 -18.50 11.68
CA ASN A 112 -2.54 -19.56 10.95
C ASN A 112 -3.13 -19.09 9.61
N ILE A 113 -3.74 -17.89 9.57
CA ILE A 113 -4.32 -17.38 8.33
C ILE A 113 -3.24 -16.86 7.37
N ARG A 114 -2.13 -16.34 7.90
CA ARG A 114 -0.94 -15.97 7.11
C ARG A 114 -0.35 -17.19 6.41
N ASN A 115 -0.15 -18.30 7.13
CA ASN A 115 0.37 -19.54 6.55
C ASN A 115 -0.57 -20.11 5.47
N GLN A 116 -1.89 -20.04 5.68
CA GLN A 116 -2.88 -20.45 4.66
C GLN A 116 -2.83 -19.57 3.42
N ILE A 117 -2.62 -18.27 3.55
CA ILE A 117 -2.52 -17.34 2.41
C ILE A 117 -1.24 -17.62 1.60
N LEU A 118 -0.11 -17.88 2.28
CA LEU A 118 1.19 -18.06 1.64
C LEU A 118 1.31 -19.33 0.78
N VAL A 119 0.44 -20.32 1.00
CA VAL A 119 0.41 -21.57 0.22
C VAL A 119 -0.56 -21.53 -0.96
N LEU A 120 -1.26 -20.41 -1.18
CA LEU A 120 -2.13 -20.23 -2.35
C LEU A 120 -1.30 -20.02 -3.62
N ASP A 121 -1.70 -20.69 -4.70
CA ASP A 121 -1.12 -20.53 -6.03
C ASP A 121 -2.23 -20.27 -7.08
N PRO A 122 -2.27 -19.08 -7.71
CA PRO A 122 -1.36 -17.94 -7.50
C PRO A 122 -1.59 -17.23 -6.16
N LEU A 123 -0.57 -16.51 -5.67
CA LEU A 123 -0.69 -15.68 -4.46
C LEU A 123 -1.78 -14.62 -4.65
N PRO A 124 -2.66 -14.41 -3.64
CA PRO A 124 -3.77 -13.48 -3.77
C PRO A 124 -3.31 -12.03 -3.63
N HIS A 125 -4.07 -11.10 -4.20
CA HIS A 125 -3.86 -9.67 -3.95
C HIS A 125 -4.14 -9.32 -2.48
N VAL A 126 -3.52 -8.23 -2.01
CA VAL A 126 -3.65 -7.75 -0.62
C VAL A 126 -5.10 -7.55 -0.16
N ASN A 127 -6.00 -7.15 -1.05
CA ASN A 127 -7.44 -6.94 -0.74
C ASN A 127 -8.15 -8.26 -0.37
N ILE A 128 -7.78 -9.34 -1.06
CA ILE A 128 -8.32 -10.68 -0.81
C ILE A 128 -7.76 -11.19 0.52
N ALA A 129 -6.45 -11.06 0.74
CA ALA A 129 -5.80 -11.41 2.00
C ALA A 129 -6.41 -10.66 3.20
N TYR A 130 -6.63 -9.34 3.08
CA TYR A 130 -7.32 -8.53 4.08
C TYR A 130 -8.73 -9.07 4.38
N SER A 131 -9.50 -9.41 3.36
CA SER A 131 -10.85 -9.98 3.53
C SER A 131 -10.83 -11.33 4.24
N MET A 132 -9.85 -12.20 3.95
CA MET A 132 -9.67 -13.48 4.63
C MET A 132 -9.36 -13.29 6.11
N VAL A 133 -8.48 -12.34 6.44
CA VAL A 133 -8.13 -12.00 7.83
C VAL A 133 -9.34 -11.46 8.59
N LEU A 134 -10.14 -10.59 7.97
CA LEU A 134 -11.38 -10.09 8.57
C LEU A 134 -12.39 -11.19 8.88
N ARG A 135 -12.51 -12.20 7.99
CA ARG A 135 -13.37 -13.37 8.25
C ARG A 135 -12.91 -14.15 9.48
N VAL A 136 -11.61 -14.40 9.61
CA VAL A 136 -11.04 -15.07 10.78
C VAL A 136 -11.24 -14.26 12.06
N LYS A 137 -11.02 -12.94 12.01
CA LYS A 137 -11.28 -12.03 13.13
C LYS A 137 -12.73 -12.12 13.59
N ARG A 138 -13.69 -12.06 12.66
CA ARG A 138 -15.13 -12.16 12.97
C ARG A 138 -15.48 -13.51 13.58
N GLN A 139 -14.97 -14.61 13.02
CA GLN A 139 -15.21 -15.95 13.57
C GLN A 139 -14.70 -16.08 15.01
N ARG A 140 -13.53 -15.50 15.32
CA ARG A 140 -13.00 -15.50 16.69
C ARG A 140 -13.88 -14.71 17.66
N GLN A 141 -14.41 -13.56 17.23
CA GLN A 141 -15.31 -12.77 18.05
C GLN A 141 -16.57 -13.57 18.41
N VAL A 142 -17.21 -14.22 17.42
CA VAL A 142 -18.37 -15.07 17.64
C VAL A 142 -18.04 -16.25 18.58
N ASN A 143 -16.89 -16.90 18.39
CA ASN A 143 -16.47 -17.99 19.28
C ASN A 143 -16.25 -17.52 20.73
N LEU A 144 -15.72 -16.31 20.93
CA LEU A 144 -15.56 -15.71 22.25
C LEU A 144 -16.92 -15.40 22.89
N GLU A 145 -17.87 -14.86 22.12
CA GLU A 145 -19.23 -14.59 22.59
C GLU A 145 -19.92 -15.87 23.08
N PHE A 146 -19.84 -16.97 22.32
CA PHE A 146 -20.35 -18.27 22.76
C PHE A 146 -19.65 -18.79 24.02
N ALA A 147 -18.33 -18.65 24.10
CA ALA A 147 -17.58 -19.09 25.27
C ALA A 147 -17.95 -18.30 26.54
N VAL A 148 -18.25 -16.99 26.42
CA VAL A 148 -18.74 -16.17 27.54
C VAL A 148 -20.13 -16.61 27.96
N GLN A 149 -21.05 -16.82 27.01
CA GLN A 149 -22.42 -17.27 27.30
C GLN A 149 -22.44 -18.61 28.05
N LEU A 150 -21.61 -19.57 27.64
CA LEU A 150 -21.51 -20.86 28.31
C LEU A 150 -21.02 -20.73 29.76
N ARG A 151 -20.11 -19.79 30.03
CA ARG A 151 -19.60 -19.52 31.39
C ARG A 151 -20.60 -18.81 32.28
N THR A 152 -21.50 -17.99 31.72
CA THR A 152 -22.53 -17.29 32.49
C THR A 152 -23.75 -18.15 32.84
N LEU A 153 -23.86 -19.35 32.26
CA LEU A 153 -24.93 -20.31 32.52
C LEU A 153 -24.54 -21.37 33.58
N GLN A 154 -23.34 -21.27 34.15
CA GLN A 154 -22.83 -22.11 35.25
C GLN A 154 -22.72 -21.28 36.52
#